data_AF-A0A936KM75-F1
#
_entry.id   AF-A0A936KM75-F1
#
_cell.length_a   1.000
_cell.length_b   1.000
_cell.length_c   1.000
_cell.angle_alpha   90.00
_cell.angle_beta   90.00
_cell.angle_gamma   90.00
#
_symmetry.space_group_name_H-M   'P 1'
#
loop_
_entity.id
_entity.type
_entity.pdbx_description
1 polymer ?
#
loop_
_entity_poly.entity_id
_entity_poly.type
_entity_poly.pdbx_seq_one_letter_code
_entity_poly.pdbx_strand_id
1 'polypeptide(L)'
;MNKEKPIYDFQNEIFKKNPFYKRLAKDHLSLSEFESNVIKLEVIDTRSALNIPCEYLVHFHVRSIVGIKENLLPIYGYQHKVRITFPPKYPIEPPELYMVTDVWHPNIKWDGKYKGRICGNTKGFGLGYDLFLLLIRIGEMLQFKQYHAEYTPPFPEDINVAKWVLEFAEPNKIVNKKEGIVVDETPLVGDAMPPKPIDEPIIEPIKPEIKAETKAITEENKTIPKKIIITSFKKIEKKPMNINRIDD
;
A
#
# COMPACT_ATOMS: atom_id res chain seq x y z
N MET A 1 -11.69 -26.11 -5.58
CA MET A 1 -12.10 -26.20 -7.00
C MET A 1 -10.81 -26.45 -7.78
N ASN A 2 -10.65 -27.62 -8.40
CA ASN A 2 -9.50 -27.90 -9.27
C ASN A 2 -9.54 -26.89 -10.41
N LYS A 3 -8.79 -25.78 -10.29
CA LYS A 3 -8.55 -24.91 -11.43
C LYS A 3 -7.57 -25.68 -12.32
N GLU A 4 -8.05 -26.13 -13.48
CA GLU A 4 -7.14 -26.71 -14.48
C GLU A 4 -6.00 -25.73 -14.72
N LYS A 5 -4.77 -26.23 -14.60
CA LYS A 5 -3.57 -25.44 -14.80
C LYS A 5 -3.60 -24.89 -16.23
N PRO A 6 -3.47 -23.57 -16.44
CA PRO A 6 -3.47 -23.01 -17.77
C PRO A 6 -2.31 -23.60 -18.59
N ILE A 7 -2.56 -23.90 -19.86
CA ILE A 7 -1.55 -24.42 -20.79
C ILE A 7 -1.39 -23.42 -21.92
N TYR A 8 -0.16 -23.02 -22.20
CA TYR A 8 0.18 -22.13 -23.31
C TYR A 8 1.24 -22.76 -24.20
N ASP A 9 1.00 -22.78 -25.50
CA ASP A 9 2.03 -23.07 -26.48
C ASP A 9 2.87 -21.82 -26.75
N PHE A 10 4.03 -21.71 -26.11
CA PHE A 10 4.95 -20.58 -26.28
C PHE A 10 5.61 -20.50 -27.67
N GLN A 11 5.41 -21.49 -28.54
CA GLN A 11 5.83 -21.44 -29.95
C GLN A 11 4.79 -20.73 -30.83
N ASN A 12 3.59 -20.45 -30.31
CA ASN A 12 2.57 -19.69 -31.01
C ASN A 12 3.09 -18.30 -31.45
N GLU A 13 2.74 -17.90 -32.67
CA GLU A 13 3.18 -16.64 -33.28
C GLU A 13 2.84 -15.39 -32.46
N ILE A 14 1.75 -15.43 -31.67
CA ILE A 14 1.37 -14.34 -30.77
C ILE A 14 2.49 -14.05 -29.75
N PHE A 15 3.09 -15.09 -29.17
CA PHE A 15 4.15 -14.93 -28.17
C PHE A 15 5.50 -14.56 -28.76
N LYS A 16 5.78 -15.01 -29.99
CA LYS A 16 7.01 -14.64 -30.72
C LYS A 16 7.01 -13.16 -31.09
N LYS A 17 5.86 -12.63 -31.51
CA LYS A 17 5.70 -11.24 -31.95
C LYS A 17 5.44 -10.26 -30.81
N ASN A 18 4.90 -10.74 -29.68
CA ASN A 18 4.47 -9.87 -28.59
C ASN A 18 5.04 -10.34 -27.23
N PRO A 19 6.12 -9.73 -26.73
CA PRO A 19 6.72 -10.08 -25.45
C PRO A 19 5.83 -9.76 -24.24
N PHE A 20 4.90 -8.80 -24.36
CA PHE A 20 3.92 -8.49 -23.31
C PHE A 20 2.97 -9.67 -23.08
N TYR A 21 2.42 -10.28 -24.13
CA TYR A 21 1.58 -11.47 -24.00
C TYR A 21 2.35 -12.67 -23.45
N LYS A 22 3.62 -12.83 -23.87
CA LYS A 22 4.48 -13.87 -23.32
C LYS A 22 4.69 -13.68 -21.82
N ARG A 23 4.82 -12.43 -21.36
CA ARG A 23 4.97 -12.10 -19.95
C ARG A 23 3.68 -12.38 -19.16
N LEU A 24 2.53 -11.91 -19.62
CA LEU A 24 1.24 -12.18 -18.97
C LEU A 24 0.93 -13.68 -18.86
N ALA A 25 1.25 -14.45 -19.90
CA ALA A 25 1.08 -15.91 -19.87
C ALA A 25 1.97 -16.56 -18.80
N LYS A 26 3.22 -16.10 -18.64
CA LYS A 26 4.11 -16.58 -17.57
C LYS A 26 3.59 -16.22 -16.18
N ASP A 27 3.09 -15.00 -15.99
CA ASP A 27 2.49 -14.58 -14.72
C ASP A 27 1.21 -15.37 -14.41
N HIS A 28 0.40 -15.71 -15.42
CA HIS A 28 -0.75 -16.60 -15.24
C HIS A 28 -0.31 -18.03 -14.86
N LEU A 29 0.77 -18.54 -15.46
CA LEU A 29 1.34 -19.84 -15.10
C LEU A 29 1.88 -19.85 -13.66
N SER A 30 2.56 -18.79 -13.20
CA SER A 30 3.09 -18.75 -11.83
C SER A 30 1.99 -18.85 -10.78
N LEU A 31 0.77 -18.38 -11.09
CA LEU A 31 -0.38 -18.53 -10.20
C LEU A 31 -0.84 -19.98 -10.02
N SER A 32 -0.53 -20.86 -10.96
CA SER A 32 -0.91 -22.28 -10.87
C SER A 32 -0.03 -23.10 -9.95
N GLU A 33 1.11 -22.53 -9.51
CA GLU A 33 2.07 -23.21 -8.64
C GLU A 33 1.77 -23.01 -7.15
N PHE A 34 0.82 -22.13 -6.79
CA PHE A 34 0.51 -21.87 -5.39
C PHE A 34 -0.95 -22.16 -5.06
N GLU A 35 -1.15 -22.78 -3.91
CA GLU A 35 -2.46 -23.01 -3.31
C GLU A 35 -2.60 -22.12 -2.07
N SER A 36 -3.80 -21.60 -1.85
CA SER A 36 -4.09 -20.76 -0.69
C SER A 36 -5.56 -20.85 -0.31
N ASN A 37 -5.82 -21.04 0.98
CA ASN A 37 -7.16 -20.95 1.56
C ASN A 37 -7.58 -19.50 1.86
N VAL A 38 -6.63 -18.57 1.87
CA VAL A 38 -6.84 -17.15 2.23
C VAL A 38 -6.69 -16.19 1.06
N ILE A 39 -6.21 -16.66 -0.10
CA ILE A 39 -6.12 -15.87 -1.34
C ILE A 39 -6.94 -16.57 -2.42
N LYS A 40 -7.91 -15.87 -3.00
CA LYS A 40 -8.69 -16.33 -4.16
C LYS A 40 -8.59 -15.33 -5.30
N LEU A 41 -8.58 -15.83 -6.53
CA LEU A 41 -8.47 -15.02 -7.73
C LEU A 41 -9.65 -15.21 -8.66
N GLU A 42 -10.11 -14.09 -9.21
CA GLU A 42 -11.07 -14.00 -10.30
C GLU A 42 -10.40 -13.30 -11.48
N VAL A 43 -10.52 -13.88 -12.68
CA VAL A 43 -10.08 -13.23 -13.93
C VAL A 43 -11.20 -12.30 -14.37
N ILE A 44 -10.88 -11.02 -14.55
CA ILE A 44 -11.87 -9.99 -14.91
C ILE A 44 -11.82 -9.69 -16.40
N ASP A 45 -10.62 -9.65 -16.98
CA ASP A 45 -10.43 -9.37 -18.40
C ASP A 45 -9.28 -10.19 -18.98
N THR A 46 -9.39 -10.50 -20.27
CA THR A 46 -8.42 -11.26 -21.02
C THR A 46 -8.11 -10.59 -22.36
N ARG A 47 -6.94 -10.88 -22.93
CA ARG A 47 -6.50 -10.33 -24.21
C ARG A 47 -6.04 -11.42 -25.16
N SER A 48 -6.03 -11.06 -26.44
CA SER A 48 -5.65 -11.89 -27.58
C SER A 48 -6.59 -13.07 -27.83
N ALA A 49 -6.39 -13.76 -28.96
CA ALA A 49 -7.12 -14.98 -29.28
C ALA A 49 -6.85 -16.15 -28.31
N LEU A 50 -5.81 -16.05 -27.47
CA LEU A 50 -5.46 -17.06 -26.47
C LEU A 50 -6.09 -16.78 -25.08
N ASN A 51 -6.95 -15.76 -24.96
CA ASN A 51 -7.62 -15.37 -23.71
C ASN A 51 -6.65 -15.25 -22.51
N ILE A 52 -5.52 -14.59 -22.74
CA ILE A 52 -4.48 -14.42 -21.71
C ILE A 52 -4.98 -13.36 -20.71
N PRO A 53 -5.10 -13.67 -19.41
CA PRO A 53 -5.60 -12.70 -18.45
C PRO A 53 -4.72 -11.44 -18.37
N CYS A 54 -5.38 -10.28 -18.34
CA CYS A 54 -4.73 -8.98 -18.19
C CYS A 54 -5.33 -8.13 -17.06
N GLU A 55 -6.36 -8.66 -16.39
CA GLU A 55 -6.94 -8.03 -15.22
C GLU A 55 -7.47 -9.09 -14.24
N TYR A 56 -7.23 -8.87 -12.96
CA TYR A 56 -7.65 -9.76 -11.88
C TYR A 56 -8.34 -9.00 -10.76
N LEU A 57 -9.33 -9.64 -10.14
CA LEU A 57 -9.83 -9.29 -8.82
C LEU A 57 -9.35 -10.36 -7.84
N VAL A 58 -8.53 -9.94 -6.88
CA VAL A 58 -7.95 -10.81 -5.87
C VAL A 58 -8.64 -10.58 -4.54
N HIS A 59 -9.04 -11.67 -3.90
CA HIS A 59 -9.70 -11.70 -2.62
C HIS A 59 -8.73 -12.21 -1.58
N PHE A 60 -8.48 -11.42 -0.54
CA PHE A 60 -7.70 -11.81 0.61
C PHE A 60 -8.63 -11.99 1.81
N HIS A 61 -8.41 -13.05 2.58
CA HIS A 61 -9.05 -13.32 3.85
C HIS A 61 -8.00 -13.35 4.96
N VAL A 62 -7.60 -12.15 5.37
CA VAL A 62 -6.58 -11.89 6.40
C VAL A 62 -7.03 -10.70 7.23
N ARG A 63 -6.63 -10.63 8.49
CA ARG A 63 -6.94 -9.47 9.34
C ARG A 63 -6.04 -8.30 8.94
N SER A 64 -6.64 -7.12 8.75
CA SER A 64 -5.97 -5.86 8.46
C SER A 64 -6.63 -4.70 9.19
N ILE A 65 -6.06 -3.51 9.08
CA ILE A 65 -6.63 -2.27 9.62
C ILE A 65 -7.38 -1.58 8.48
N VAL A 66 -8.67 -1.32 8.67
CA VAL A 66 -9.58 -0.75 7.67
C VAL A 66 -9.99 0.69 7.97
N GLY A 67 -9.46 1.25 9.06
CA GLY A 67 -9.71 2.62 9.49
C GLY A 67 -9.22 2.82 10.92
N ILE A 68 -9.47 4.01 11.45
CA ILE A 68 -9.18 4.37 12.84
C ILE A 68 -10.42 5.01 13.48
N LYS A 69 -10.61 4.77 14.77
CA LYS A 69 -11.61 5.44 15.63
C LYS A 69 -11.10 6.86 15.98
N GLU A 70 -11.96 7.69 16.55
CA GLU A 70 -11.59 9.05 16.99
C GLU A 70 -10.44 9.07 18.00
N ASN A 71 -10.35 8.04 18.85
CA ASN A 71 -9.28 7.83 19.81
C ASN A 71 -8.02 7.18 19.20
N LEU A 72 -7.89 7.17 17.87
CA LEU A 72 -6.79 6.62 17.09
C LEU A 72 -6.64 5.08 17.14
N LEU A 73 -7.50 4.37 17.88
CA LEU A 73 -7.48 2.91 17.87
C LEU A 73 -7.89 2.36 16.50
N PRO A 74 -7.25 1.29 16.03
CA PRO A 74 -7.56 0.68 14.73
C PRO A 74 -8.97 0.08 14.72
N ILE A 75 -9.58 0.10 13.54
CA ILE A 75 -10.75 -0.70 13.19
C ILE A 75 -10.24 -1.86 12.34
N TYR A 76 -10.55 -3.09 12.72
CA TYR A 76 -10.08 -4.27 12.00
C TYR A 76 -11.11 -4.80 11.00
N GLY A 77 -10.61 -5.28 9.86
CA GLY A 77 -11.38 -5.99 8.84
C GLY A 77 -10.66 -7.26 8.40
N TYR A 78 -11.38 -8.16 7.73
CA TYR A 78 -10.90 -9.52 7.43
C TYR A 78 -10.99 -9.89 5.95
N GLN A 79 -11.77 -9.15 5.16
CA GLN A 79 -12.03 -9.45 3.76
C GLN A 79 -11.60 -8.26 2.92
N HIS A 80 -10.64 -8.48 2.04
CA HIS A 80 -10.05 -7.44 1.22
C HIS A 80 -10.10 -7.82 -0.24
N LYS A 81 -10.35 -6.84 -1.11
CA LYS A 81 -10.37 -7.02 -2.56
C LYS A 81 -9.37 -6.10 -3.22
N VAL A 82 -8.59 -6.62 -4.15
CA VAL A 82 -7.58 -5.88 -4.89
C VAL A 82 -7.80 -6.07 -6.38
N ARG A 83 -7.88 -4.97 -7.12
CA ARG A 83 -7.87 -4.98 -8.58
C ARG A 83 -6.43 -4.83 -9.06
N ILE A 84 -6.02 -5.73 -9.93
CA ILE A 84 -4.70 -5.72 -10.57
C ILE A 84 -4.91 -5.60 -12.08
N THR A 85 -4.40 -4.52 -12.68
CA THR A 85 -4.51 -4.25 -14.12
C THR A 85 -3.12 -4.15 -14.74
N PHE A 86 -2.90 -4.85 -15.85
CA PHE A 86 -1.61 -4.81 -16.54
C PHE A 86 -1.62 -3.81 -17.71
N PRO A 87 -0.80 -2.74 -17.67
CA PRO A 87 -0.76 -1.74 -18.73
C PRO A 87 -0.10 -2.29 -20.01
N PRO A 88 -0.33 -1.68 -21.18
CA PRO A 88 0.23 -2.15 -22.46
C PRO A 88 1.76 -2.28 -22.51
N LYS A 89 2.51 -1.52 -21.71
CA LYS A 89 3.98 -1.59 -21.65
C LYS A 89 4.51 -2.46 -20.50
N TYR A 90 3.66 -3.21 -19.82
CA TYR A 90 4.12 -4.18 -18.82
C TYR A 90 5.12 -5.19 -19.43
N PRO A 91 6.20 -5.58 -18.73
CA PRO A 91 6.59 -5.23 -17.36
C PRO A 91 7.50 -4.01 -17.22
N ILE A 92 7.69 -3.22 -18.29
CA ILE A 92 8.46 -1.97 -18.23
C ILE A 92 7.71 -0.95 -17.36
N GLU A 93 6.40 -0.84 -17.58
CA GLU A 93 5.48 -0.15 -16.66
C GLU A 93 4.94 -1.16 -15.62
N PRO A 94 4.90 -0.81 -14.32
CA PRO A 94 4.39 -1.70 -13.29
C PRO A 94 2.87 -1.93 -13.46
N PRO A 95 2.33 -3.02 -12.89
CA PRO A 95 0.89 -3.20 -12.83
C PRO A 95 0.24 -2.08 -12.00
N GLU A 96 -0.97 -1.70 -12.37
CA GLU A 96 -1.80 -0.80 -11.57
C GLU A 96 -2.52 -1.61 -10.50
N LEU A 97 -2.36 -1.19 -9.25
CA LEU A 97 -2.85 -1.91 -8.08
C LEU A 97 -3.75 -0.99 -7.26
N TYR A 98 -5.01 -1.39 -7.09
CA TYR A 98 -5.98 -0.66 -6.29
C TYR A 98 -6.72 -1.58 -5.35
N MET A 99 -6.72 -1.22 -4.07
CA MET A 99 -7.70 -1.75 -3.13
C MET A 99 -9.10 -1.32 -3.56
N VAL A 100 -10.00 -2.29 -3.65
CA VAL A 100 -11.44 -2.08 -3.83
C VAL A 100 -12.12 -1.88 -2.47
N THR A 101 -11.55 -2.48 -1.42
CA THR A 101 -11.99 -2.33 -0.02
C THR A 101 -11.14 -1.31 0.71
N ASP A 102 -11.71 -0.63 1.71
CA ASP A 102 -10.97 0.32 2.53
C ASP A 102 -9.88 -0.39 3.35
N VAL A 103 -8.67 0.18 3.32
CA VAL A 103 -7.50 -0.28 4.09
C VAL A 103 -6.70 0.94 4.54
N TRP A 104 -6.42 0.98 5.85
CA TRP A 104 -5.62 2.00 6.49
C TRP A 104 -4.18 1.53 6.59
N HIS A 105 -3.38 1.80 5.56
CA HIS A 105 -1.97 1.38 5.48
C HIS A 105 -1.09 2.47 4.85
N PRO A 106 0.15 2.73 5.31
CA PRO A 106 0.96 3.87 4.83
C PRO A 106 1.37 3.76 3.35
N ASN A 107 1.21 2.58 2.75
CA ASN A 107 1.50 2.33 1.34
C ASN A 107 0.25 2.11 0.49
N ILE A 108 -0.92 2.46 1.04
CA ILE A 108 -2.21 2.41 0.35
C ILE A 108 -2.89 3.76 0.57
N LYS A 109 -3.28 4.43 -0.52
CA LYS A 109 -3.90 5.74 -0.42
C LYS A 109 -5.27 5.61 0.26
N TRP A 110 -5.47 6.31 1.37
CA TRP A 110 -6.72 6.22 2.15
C TRP A 110 -7.89 6.98 1.49
N ASP A 111 -7.60 8.13 0.88
CA ASP A 111 -8.62 9.09 0.45
C ASP A 111 -8.31 9.77 -0.89
N GLY A 112 -9.28 10.58 -1.34
CA GLY A 112 -9.17 11.41 -2.54
C GLY A 112 -9.21 10.62 -3.86
N LYS A 113 -8.78 11.27 -4.94
CA LYS A 113 -8.92 10.74 -6.31
C LYS A 113 -8.13 9.46 -6.59
N TYR A 114 -7.14 9.15 -5.74
CA TYR A 114 -6.31 7.95 -5.86
C TYR A 114 -6.59 6.95 -4.75
N LYS A 115 -7.72 7.06 -4.02
CA LYS A 115 -8.12 6.14 -2.96
C LYS A 115 -7.93 4.68 -3.40
N GLY A 116 -7.33 3.88 -2.53
CA GLY A 116 -7.01 2.48 -2.75
C GLY A 116 -5.71 2.22 -3.51
N ARG A 117 -5.07 3.22 -4.15
CA ARG A 117 -3.82 3.01 -4.89
C ARG A 117 -2.75 2.41 -3.98
N ILE A 118 -2.13 1.32 -4.41
CA ILE A 118 -1.08 0.62 -3.67
C ILE A 118 0.28 1.02 -4.25
N CYS A 119 1.17 1.56 -3.41
CA CYS A 119 2.56 1.75 -3.77
C CYS A 119 3.41 0.58 -3.28
N GLY A 120 4.13 -0.05 -4.21
CA GLY A 120 5.04 -1.13 -3.91
C GLY A 120 6.36 -0.74 -3.24
N ASN A 121 6.69 0.56 -3.22
CA ASN A 121 7.95 1.13 -2.71
C ASN A 121 9.22 0.45 -3.20
N THR A 122 9.21 -0.10 -4.42
CA THR A 122 10.42 -0.56 -5.09
C THR A 122 10.39 -0.16 -6.56
N LYS A 123 11.57 0.24 -7.06
CA LYS A 123 11.81 0.48 -8.48
C LYS A 123 11.89 -0.89 -9.18
N GLY A 124 10.77 -1.59 -9.30
CA GLY A 124 10.81 -2.95 -9.88
C GLY A 124 9.56 -3.80 -9.77
N PHE A 125 8.41 -3.28 -9.31
CA PHE A 125 7.14 -4.01 -9.47
C PHE A 125 6.98 -4.37 -10.95
N GLY A 126 6.91 -5.66 -11.28
CA GLY A 126 6.88 -6.17 -12.65
C GLY A 126 8.21 -6.76 -13.15
N LEU A 127 9.33 -6.05 -13.15
CA LEU A 127 10.59 -6.58 -13.73
C LEU A 127 11.19 -7.75 -12.92
N GLY A 128 11.17 -7.65 -11.59
CA GLY A 128 11.75 -8.65 -10.69
C GLY A 128 10.73 -9.51 -9.93
N TYR A 129 9.45 -9.25 -10.13
CA TYR A 129 8.35 -9.93 -9.45
C TYR A 129 7.44 -10.57 -10.48
N ASP A 130 7.20 -11.88 -10.37
CA ASP A 130 6.05 -12.49 -11.02
C ASP A 130 4.76 -12.15 -10.24
N LEU A 131 3.61 -12.52 -10.81
CA LEU A 131 2.33 -12.24 -10.18
C LEU A 131 2.18 -12.98 -8.84
N PHE A 132 2.76 -14.18 -8.66
CA PHE A 132 2.70 -14.87 -7.38
C PHE A 132 3.38 -14.07 -6.25
N LEU A 133 4.63 -13.65 -6.44
CA LEU A 133 5.37 -12.85 -5.48
C LEU A 133 4.67 -11.51 -5.19
N LEU A 134 4.01 -10.94 -6.21
CA LEU A 134 3.19 -9.74 -6.06
C LEU A 134 2.00 -9.96 -5.11
N LEU A 135 1.29 -11.08 -5.23
CA LEU A 135 0.17 -11.39 -4.32
C LEU A 135 0.64 -11.59 -2.88
N ILE A 136 1.75 -12.30 -2.69
CA ILE A 136 2.35 -12.49 -1.37
C ILE A 136 2.70 -11.14 -0.76
N ARG A 137 3.34 -10.27 -1.53
CA ARG A 137 3.71 -8.92 -1.08
C ARG A 137 2.48 -8.09 -0.65
N ILE A 138 1.39 -8.13 -1.42
CA ILE A 138 0.15 -7.43 -1.08
C ILE A 138 -0.46 -8.03 0.19
N GLY A 139 -0.50 -9.35 0.33
CA GLY A 139 -0.96 -10.02 1.55
C GLY A 139 -0.14 -9.59 2.78
N GLU A 140 1.19 -9.58 2.69
CA GLU A 140 2.06 -9.13 3.78
C GLU A 140 1.85 -7.66 4.16
N MET A 141 1.50 -6.80 3.19
CA MET A 141 1.10 -5.41 3.47
C MET A 141 -0.21 -5.36 4.25
N LEU A 142 -1.23 -6.13 3.85
CA LEU A 142 -2.49 -6.22 4.58
C LEU A 142 -2.28 -6.70 6.02
N GLN A 143 -1.37 -7.65 6.22
CA GLN A 143 -1.01 -8.18 7.55
C GLN A 143 -0.13 -7.23 8.38
N PHE A 144 0.31 -6.09 7.82
CA PHE A 144 1.32 -5.20 8.43
C PHE A 144 2.69 -5.85 8.70
N LYS A 145 2.98 -7.00 8.09
CA LYS A 145 4.35 -7.58 8.04
C LYS A 145 5.29 -6.67 7.25
N GLN A 146 4.74 -5.90 6.33
CA GLN A 146 5.50 -5.12 5.40
C GLN A 146 4.88 -3.75 5.15
N TYR A 147 5.54 -2.72 5.66
CA TYR A 147 5.18 -1.34 5.39
C TYR A 147 6.40 -0.43 5.37
N HIS A 148 6.22 0.75 4.79
CA HIS A 148 7.15 1.87 4.82
C HIS A 148 6.39 3.12 5.26
N ALA A 149 6.66 3.57 6.49
CA ALA A 149 6.05 4.77 7.07
C ALA A 149 7.04 5.95 7.16
N GLU A 150 8.33 5.72 6.91
CA GLU A 150 9.34 6.77 7.02
C GLU A 150 9.18 7.82 5.92
N TYR A 151 9.28 9.10 6.27
CA TYR A 151 9.21 10.21 5.31
C TYR A 151 10.53 10.40 4.55
N THR A 152 11.06 9.31 4.00
CA THR A 152 12.29 9.23 3.21
C THR A 152 12.00 8.50 1.89
N PRO A 153 12.67 8.85 0.78
CA PRO A 153 12.47 8.15 -0.49
C PRO A 153 12.74 6.63 -0.40
N PRO A 154 11.87 5.77 -0.97
CA PRO A 154 10.57 6.10 -1.57
C PRO A 154 9.56 6.52 -0.49
N PHE A 155 8.90 7.66 -0.69
CA PHE A 155 7.95 8.19 0.30
C PHE A 155 6.72 7.27 0.47
N PRO A 156 6.06 7.27 1.64
CA PRO A 156 4.79 6.58 1.83
C PRO A 156 3.74 7.09 0.84
N GLU A 157 2.84 6.20 0.45
CA GLU A 157 1.71 6.52 -0.41
C GLU A 157 0.70 7.42 0.30
N ASP A 158 0.54 7.22 1.62
CA ASP A 158 -0.32 8.04 2.46
C ASP A 158 0.43 8.56 3.69
N ILE A 159 0.71 9.87 3.67
CA ILE A 159 1.47 10.57 4.72
C ILE A 159 0.69 10.59 6.06
N ASN A 160 -0.64 10.68 6.02
CA ASN A 160 -1.44 10.74 7.25
C ASN A 160 -1.44 9.39 7.95
N VAL A 161 -1.59 8.31 7.18
CA VAL A 161 -1.49 6.96 7.72
C VAL A 161 -0.08 6.67 8.22
N ALA A 162 0.95 7.08 7.48
CA ALA A 162 2.35 6.95 7.91
C ALA A 162 2.63 7.68 9.23
N LYS A 163 2.11 8.88 9.39
CA LYS A 163 2.17 9.63 10.66
C LYS A 163 1.51 8.86 11.80
N TRP A 164 0.30 8.33 11.60
CA TRP A 164 -0.37 7.50 12.59
C TRP A 164 0.45 6.26 12.97
N VAL A 165 1.09 5.59 12.00
CA VAL A 165 1.97 4.44 12.28
C VAL A 165 3.10 4.84 13.23
N LEU A 166 3.85 5.89 12.89
CA LEU A 166 5.04 6.30 13.64
C LEU A 166 4.71 6.92 15.01
N GLU A 167 3.66 7.74 15.09
CA GLU A 167 3.35 8.52 16.29
C GLU A 167 2.40 7.80 17.26
N PHE A 168 1.60 6.85 16.77
CA PHE A 168 0.60 6.17 17.59
C PHE A 168 0.75 4.65 17.56
N ALA A 169 0.74 4.01 16.39
CA ALA A 169 0.64 2.56 16.30
C ALA A 169 1.90 1.83 16.81
N GLU A 170 3.08 2.29 16.41
CA GLU A 170 4.37 1.73 16.86
C GLU A 170 4.63 1.94 18.36
N PRO A 171 4.46 3.16 18.93
CA PRO A 171 4.58 3.39 20.36
C PRO A 171 3.61 2.55 21.21
N ASN A 172 2.38 2.32 20.72
CA ASN A 172 1.36 1.53 21.41
C ASN A 172 1.39 0.04 21.09
N LYS A 173 2.44 -0.47 20.43
CA LYS A 173 2.61 -1.90 20.11
C LYS A 173 1.44 -2.52 19.33
N ILE A 174 0.79 -1.72 18.48
CA ILE A 174 -0.27 -2.18 17.58
C ILE A 174 0.36 -2.83 16.34
N VAL A 175 1.40 -2.21 15.78
CA VAL A 175 2.26 -2.74 14.72
C VAL A 175 3.67 -2.24 14.96
N ASN A 176 4.68 -3.03 14.62
CA ASN A 176 6.07 -2.60 14.63
C ASN A 176 6.92 -3.59 13.81
N LYS A 177 7.33 -3.17 12.62
CA LYS A 177 8.11 -4.00 11.70
C LYS A 177 9.47 -4.43 12.25
N LYS A 178 10.14 -3.59 13.06
CA LYS A 178 11.46 -3.91 13.64
C LYS A 178 11.35 -4.93 14.78
N GLU A 179 10.24 -4.89 15.50
CA GLU A 179 9.96 -5.80 16.62
C GLU A 179 9.14 -7.03 16.19
N GLY A 180 8.73 -7.13 14.92
CA GLY A 180 7.92 -8.24 14.41
C GLY A 180 6.47 -8.21 14.90
N ILE A 181 5.96 -7.06 15.33
CA ILE A 181 4.56 -6.91 15.77
C ILE A 181 3.71 -6.63 14.53
N VAL A 182 2.78 -7.54 14.22
CA VAL A 182 1.96 -7.50 13.01
C VAL A 182 0.49 -7.70 13.36
N VAL A 183 -0.40 -7.38 12.42
CA VAL A 183 -1.86 -7.48 12.65
C VAL A 183 -2.35 -8.92 12.50
N ASP A 184 -1.68 -9.70 11.66
CA ASP A 184 -2.07 -11.06 11.33
C ASP A 184 -0.86 -11.91 10.93
N GLU A 185 -0.78 -13.10 11.50
CA GLU A 185 0.28 -14.07 11.22
C GLU A 185 -0.14 -15.19 10.26
N THR A 186 -1.42 -15.21 9.84
CA THR A 186 -1.98 -16.26 8.99
C THR A 186 -1.09 -16.51 7.75
N PRO A 187 -0.60 -17.74 7.52
CA PRO A 187 0.18 -18.03 6.32
C PRO A 187 -0.63 -17.76 5.05
N LEU A 188 -0.01 -17.11 4.07
CA LEU A 188 -0.68 -16.73 2.82
C LEU A 188 -0.77 -17.87 1.80
N VAL A 189 -0.03 -18.96 2.02
CA VAL A 189 0.03 -20.15 1.16
C VAL A 189 -0.30 -21.40 1.95
N GLY A 190 -0.78 -22.42 1.24
CA GLY A 190 -1.20 -23.71 1.80
C GLY A 190 -2.56 -23.64 2.50
N ASP A 191 -2.74 -24.56 3.46
CA ASP A 191 -4.03 -24.87 4.05
C ASP A 191 -4.45 -23.97 5.23
N ALA A 192 -3.84 -22.80 5.37
CA ALA A 192 -4.10 -21.89 6.48
C ALA A 192 -5.60 -21.58 6.65
N MET A 193 -6.12 -21.73 7.86
CA MET A 193 -7.50 -21.32 8.13
C MET A 193 -7.56 -19.80 8.18
N PRO A 194 -8.58 -19.18 7.55
CA PRO A 194 -8.75 -17.74 7.67
C PRO A 194 -8.91 -17.32 9.13
N PRO A 195 -8.37 -16.15 9.51
CA PRO A 195 -8.50 -15.65 10.86
C PRO A 195 -9.97 -15.40 11.17
N LYS A 196 -10.42 -15.91 12.32
CA LYS A 196 -11.77 -15.62 12.81
C LYS A 196 -11.81 -14.19 13.36
N PRO A 197 -12.92 -13.45 13.16
CA PRO A 197 -13.19 -12.25 13.93
C PRO A 197 -13.04 -12.59 15.42
N ILE A 198 -12.15 -11.88 16.09
CA ILE A 198 -12.01 -11.97 17.54
C ILE A 198 -12.98 -10.92 18.07
N ASP A 199 -13.88 -11.29 18.99
CA ASP A 199 -14.63 -10.31 19.77
C ASP A 199 -13.58 -9.45 20.52
N GLU A 200 -13.37 -8.21 20.08
CA GLU A 200 -12.18 -7.41 20.43
C GLU A 200 -11.96 -7.35 21.96
N PRO A 201 -10.81 -7.81 22.50
CA PRO A 201 -10.39 -7.35 23.82
C PRO A 201 -10.03 -5.87 23.72
N ILE A 202 -10.59 -5.07 24.63
CA ILE A 202 -10.31 -3.63 24.76
C ILE A 202 -8.82 -3.49 25.08
N ILE A 203 -8.02 -3.09 24.10
CA ILE A 203 -6.67 -2.58 24.37
C ILE A 203 -6.90 -1.21 25.01
N GLU A 204 -6.84 -1.14 26.34
CA GLU A 204 -6.78 0.13 27.03
C GLU A 204 -5.52 0.86 26.55
N PRO A 205 -5.64 2.07 25.97
CA PRO A 205 -4.46 2.81 25.56
C PRO A 205 -3.57 3.03 26.77
N ILE A 206 -2.28 2.73 26.64
CA ILE A 206 -1.29 3.09 27.66
C ILE A 206 -1.31 4.61 27.69
N LYS A 207 -1.93 5.17 28.74
CA LYS A 207 -2.06 6.61 28.93
C LYS A 207 -0.64 7.20 28.92
N PRO A 208 -0.30 8.13 28.02
CA PRO A 208 1.01 8.75 28.04
C PRO A 208 1.17 9.42 29.40
N GLU A 209 2.15 8.96 30.17
CA GLU A 209 2.50 9.54 31.45
C GLU A 209 3.12 10.90 31.16
N ILE A 210 2.29 11.95 31.11
CA ILE A 210 2.75 13.32 31.08
C ILE A 210 3.40 13.57 32.44
N LYS A 211 4.72 13.34 32.53
CA LYS A 211 5.51 13.87 33.62
C LYS A 211 5.50 15.39 33.49
N ALA A 212 4.55 16.01 34.16
CA ALA A 212 4.60 17.43 34.44
C ALA A 212 5.83 17.68 35.33
N GLU A 213 6.97 18.02 34.73
CA GLU A 213 8.01 18.73 35.44
C GLU A 213 7.49 20.13 35.75
N THR A 214 6.83 20.29 36.90
CA THR A 214 6.74 21.59 37.56
C THR A 214 8.14 21.98 38.02
N LYS A 215 8.90 22.63 37.12
CA LYS A 215 10.00 23.50 37.56
C LYS A 215 9.39 24.79 38.06
N ALA A 216 9.46 24.99 39.37
CA ALA A 216 9.21 26.28 39.99
C ALA A 216 10.12 27.33 39.34
N ILE A 217 9.51 28.36 38.76
CA ILE A 217 10.21 29.54 38.26
C ILE A 217 10.51 30.40 39.49
N THR A 218 11.76 30.41 39.93
CA THR A 218 12.27 31.49 40.78
C THR A 218 12.39 32.76 39.91
N GLU A 219 11.75 33.83 40.37
CA GLU A 219 11.90 35.16 39.82
C GLU A 219 13.35 35.62 39.97
N GLU A 220 14.08 35.72 38.86
CA GLU A 220 15.16 36.71 38.73
C GLU A 220 15.60 36.85 37.25
N ASN A 221 15.82 38.11 36.86
CA ASN A 221 16.35 38.61 35.57
C ASN A 221 15.36 38.78 34.40
N LYS A 222 14.68 39.94 34.44
CA LYS A 222 14.13 40.61 33.25
C LYS A 222 15.27 41.05 32.32
N THR A 223 15.42 40.38 31.18
CA THR A 223 15.96 40.99 29.95
C THR A 223 15.00 40.72 28.80
N ILE A 224 14.48 41.80 28.23
CA ILE A 224 13.40 41.81 27.22
C ILE A 224 14.01 41.51 25.84
N PRO A 225 13.57 40.48 25.09
CA PRO A 225 13.86 40.39 23.67
C PRO A 225 12.85 41.21 22.84
N LYS A 226 13.41 41.94 21.86
CA LYS A 226 12.71 42.88 20.97
C LYS A 226 11.60 42.19 20.15
N LYS A 227 10.44 42.85 20.08
CA LYS A 227 9.32 42.57 19.16
C LYS A 227 9.82 42.43 17.71
N ILE A 228 9.62 41.26 17.11
CA ILE A 228 9.61 41.12 15.66
C ILE A 228 8.22 41.55 15.18
N ILE A 229 8.17 42.71 14.54
CA ILE A 229 6.98 43.23 13.86
C ILE A 229 6.93 42.54 12.49
N ILE A 230 5.90 41.72 12.25
CA ILE A 230 5.62 41.17 10.92
C ILE A 230 4.92 42.27 10.11
N THR A 231 5.69 43.02 9.33
CA THR A 231 5.15 43.96 8.33
C THR A 231 4.86 43.25 7.02
N SER A 232 3.56 43.23 6.65
CA SER A 232 3.00 43.33 5.29
C SER A 232 3.52 42.41 4.18
N PHE A 233 2.63 41.55 3.68
CA PHE A 233 2.75 40.79 2.44
C PHE A 233 2.95 41.70 1.22
N LYS A 234 4.08 41.55 0.51
CA LYS A 234 4.28 42.13 -0.83
C LYS A 234 3.47 41.32 -1.86
N LYS A 235 2.56 42.03 -2.53
CA LYS A 235 1.80 41.58 -3.69
C LYS A 235 2.78 41.23 -4.83
N ILE A 236 2.78 39.99 -5.29
CA ILE A 236 3.59 39.56 -6.44
C ILE A 236 2.84 39.96 -7.71
N GLU A 237 3.40 40.87 -8.50
CA GLU A 237 2.91 41.22 -9.83
C GLU A 237 3.25 40.13 -10.84
N LYS A 238 2.26 39.72 -11.63
CA LYS A 238 2.42 38.80 -12.76
C LYS A 238 3.16 39.52 -13.89
N LYS A 239 4.32 39.00 -14.28
CA LYS A 239 5.01 39.42 -15.50
C LYS A 239 4.40 38.70 -16.72
N PRO A 240 4.00 39.38 -17.80
CA PRO A 240 3.48 38.72 -18.98
C PRO A 240 4.58 37.97 -19.73
N MET A 241 4.24 36.77 -20.18
CA MET A 241 5.09 35.85 -20.94
C MET A 241 5.15 36.34 -22.40
N ASN A 242 6.34 36.70 -22.87
CA ASN A 242 6.54 37.18 -24.25
C ASN A 242 6.77 35.97 -25.17
N ILE A 243 5.73 35.63 -25.95
CA ILE A 243 5.82 34.64 -27.03
C ILE A 243 6.26 35.40 -28.27
N ASN A 244 7.51 35.20 -28.69
CA ASN A 244 7.98 35.30 -30.08
C ASN A 244 9.50 35.05 -30.13
N ARG A 245 9.91 33.87 -30.59
CA ARG A 245 10.67 33.75 -31.85
C ARG A 245 10.94 32.29 -32.20
N ILE A 246 10.60 32.00 -33.44
CA ILE A 246 10.88 30.83 -34.27
C ILE A 246 12.19 31.13 -35.03
N ASP A 247 12.90 30.06 -35.41
CA ASP A 247 14.11 29.93 -36.26
C ASP A 247 15.45 30.26 -35.55
N ASP A 248 16.53 29.44 -35.62
CA ASP A 248 16.96 28.41 -36.59
C ASP A 248 17.36 27.05 -35.95
#